data_AF-A0A8X6EY48-F1
#
_entry.id   AF-A0A8X6EY48-F1
#
_cell.length_a   1.000
_cell.length_b   1.000
_cell.length_c   1.000
_cell.angle_alpha   90.00
_cell.angle_beta   90.00
_cell.angle_gamma   90.00
#
_symmetry.space_group_name_H-M   'P 1'
#
loop_
_entity.id
_entity.type
_entity.pdbx_description
1 polymer ?
#
loop_
_entity_poly.entity_id
_entity_poly.type
_entity_poly.pdbx_seq_one_letter_code
_entity_poly.pdbx_strand_id
1 'polypeptide(L)'
;MKLIATSTLDRAQRYVFVCEQLAKKRSVSVDAYVEQIVPKLFSLAWDIVPNVRLALSRCIALTLLPLDYLTSIQKTNYDLPEVLLSLLRDATLDHSVITILIRRMSVVCACPPLVYYKEKSKY
;
A
#
# COMPACT_ATOMS: atom_id res chain seq x y z
N MET A 1 21.48 -24.09 13.28
CA MET A 1 20.01 -23.92 13.31
C MET A 1 19.68 -22.66 14.11
N LYS A 2 19.33 -21.55 13.44
CA LYS A 2 18.77 -20.35 14.11
C LYS A 2 17.25 -20.38 13.91
N LEU A 3 16.55 -20.91 14.91
CA LEU A 3 15.09 -20.85 15.06
C LEU A 3 14.75 -19.60 15.86
N ILE A 4 14.78 -18.41 15.25
CA ILE A 4 14.28 -17.18 15.89
C ILE A 4 13.65 -16.32 14.78
N ALA A 5 12.37 -15.96 14.93
CA ALA A 5 11.60 -14.93 14.20
C ALA A 5 10.52 -15.35 13.16
N THR A 6 9.88 -16.53 13.25
CA THR A 6 8.85 -16.96 12.26
C THR A 6 7.39 -16.82 12.71
N SER A 7 7.05 -15.98 13.70
CA SER A 7 5.68 -15.94 14.25
C SER A 7 4.93 -14.61 14.18
N THR A 8 5.60 -13.48 13.93
CA THR A 8 4.95 -12.15 13.81
C THR A 8 5.16 -11.52 12.44
N LEU A 9 6.34 -11.67 11.85
CA LEU A 9 6.65 -11.22 10.49
C LEU A 9 5.77 -11.89 9.43
N ASP A 10 5.47 -13.19 9.61
CA ASP A 10 4.58 -13.94 8.72
C ASP A 10 3.12 -13.49 8.84
N ARG A 11 2.69 -13.06 10.05
CA ARG A 11 1.30 -12.68 10.30
C ARG A 11 0.91 -11.41 9.57
N ALA A 12 1.79 -10.41 9.55
CA ALA A 12 1.55 -9.17 8.82
C ALA A 12 1.49 -9.41 7.29
N GLN A 13 2.41 -10.22 6.75
CA GLN A 13 2.37 -10.57 5.32
C GLN A 13 1.15 -11.41 4.94
N ARG A 14 0.78 -12.39 5.78
CA ARG A 14 -0.44 -13.19 5.61
C ARG A 14 -1.69 -12.32 5.67
N TYR A 15 -1.73 -11.35 6.58
CA TYR A 15 -2.82 -10.40 6.67
C TYR A 15 -2.97 -9.61 5.36
N VAL A 16 -1.88 -9.02 4.85
CA VAL A 16 -1.91 -8.30 3.55
C VAL A 16 -2.40 -9.20 2.42
N PHE A 17 -1.92 -10.44 2.36
CA PHE A 17 -2.35 -11.40 1.35
C PHE A 17 -3.85 -11.70 1.46
N VAL A 18 -4.38 -11.92 2.67
CA VAL A 18 -5.81 -12.16 2.88
C VAL A 18 -6.62 -10.93 2.47
N CYS A 19 -6.20 -9.72 2.84
CA CYS A 19 -6.84 -8.48 2.42
C CYS A 19 -6.89 -8.36 0.89
N GLU A 20 -5.79 -8.68 0.21
CA GLU A 20 -5.70 -8.69 -1.24
C GLU A 20 -6.72 -9.67 -1.86
N GLN A 21 -6.82 -10.89 -1.33
CA GLN A 21 -7.77 -11.89 -1.82
C GLN A 21 -9.22 -11.47 -1.56
N LEU A 22 -9.52 -10.89 -0.41
CA LEU A 22 -10.85 -10.36 -0.08
C LEU A 22 -11.26 -9.26 -1.07
N ALA A 23 -10.33 -8.34 -1.37
CA ALA A 23 -10.57 -7.26 -2.34
C ALA A 23 -10.79 -7.81 -3.76
N LYS A 24 -9.94 -8.75 -4.21
CA LYS A 24 -10.04 -9.40 -5.53
C LYS A 24 -11.35 -10.18 -5.71
N LYS A 25 -11.75 -10.94 -4.69
CA LYS A 25 -12.97 -11.75 -4.73
C LYS A 25 -14.24 -10.95 -4.43
N ARG A 26 -14.11 -9.67 -4.06
CA ARG A 26 -15.22 -8.82 -3.57
C ARG A 26 -16.03 -9.53 -2.50
N SER A 27 -15.34 -10.23 -1.59
CA SER A 27 -15.99 -11.04 -0.55
C SER A 27 -16.73 -10.21 0.50
N VAL A 28 -16.46 -8.90 0.54
CA VAL A 28 -17.07 -7.91 1.44
C VAL A 28 -17.42 -6.69 0.58
N SER A 29 -18.45 -5.92 0.99
CA SER A 29 -18.77 -4.65 0.32
C SER A 29 -17.57 -3.69 0.40
N VAL A 30 -17.47 -2.81 -0.60
CA VAL A 30 -16.37 -1.84 -0.67
C VAL A 30 -16.34 -0.96 0.58
N ASP A 31 -17.50 -0.49 1.06
CA ASP A 31 -17.58 0.37 2.23
C ASP A 31 -17.13 -0.35 3.51
N ALA A 32 -17.58 -1.59 3.74
CA ALA A 32 -17.14 -2.36 4.90
C ALA A 32 -15.66 -2.75 4.83
N TYR A 33 -15.12 -2.99 3.63
CA TYR A 33 -13.69 -3.20 3.43
C TYR A 33 -12.89 -1.93 3.80
N VAL A 34 -13.36 -0.76 3.35
CA VAL A 34 -12.69 0.52 3.62
C VAL A 34 -12.76 0.89 5.10
N GLU A 35 -13.89 0.69 5.77
CA GLU A 35 -14.02 1.05 7.19
C GLU A 35 -13.26 0.10 8.12
N GLN A 36 -13.29 -1.21 7.84
CA GLN A 36 -12.80 -2.22 8.79
C GLN A 36 -11.38 -2.72 8.48
N ILE A 37 -11.00 -2.80 7.20
CA ILE A 37 -9.76 -3.46 6.76
C ILE A 37 -8.67 -2.45 6.42
N VAL A 38 -9.02 -1.39 5.68
CA VAL A 38 -8.06 -0.37 5.21
C VAL A 38 -7.26 0.29 6.33
N PRO A 39 -7.82 0.65 7.51
CA PRO A 39 -7.05 1.32 8.56
C PRO A 39 -5.87 0.47 9.03
N LYS A 40 -6.15 -0.81 9.30
CA LYS A 40 -5.11 -1.74 9.73
C LYS A 40 -4.13 -2.02 8.60
N LEU A 41 -4.62 -2.16 7.36
CA LEU A 41 -3.78 -2.38 6.19
C LEU A 41 -2.81 -1.22 5.96
N PHE A 42 -3.26 0.03 6.07
CA PHE A 42 -2.44 1.23 5.87
C PHE A 42 -1.44 1.48 7.00
N SER A 43 -1.76 1.07 8.24
CA SER A 43 -0.80 1.12 9.34
C SER A 43 0.48 0.32 9.07
N LEU A 44 0.42 -0.68 8.17
CA LEU A 44 1.56 -1.51 7.79
C LEU A 44 2.56 -0.79 6.87
N ALA A 45 2.26 0.42 6.38
CA ALA A 45 3.21 1.20 5.61
C ALA A 45 4.43 1.63 6.42
N TRP A 46 4.32 1.65 7.75
CA TRP A 46 5.41 1.92 8.69
C TRP A 46 5.90 0.66 9.41
N ASP A 47 5.54 -0.53 8.92
CA ASP A 47 6.02 -1.78 9.51
C ASP A 47 7.55 -1.85 9.42
N ILE A 48 8.20 -2.38 10.47
CA ILE A 48 9.67 -2.50 10.51
C ILE A 48 10.20 -3.43 9.41
N VAL A 49 9.36 -4.36 8.92
CA VAL A 49 9.73 -5.39 7.96
C VAL A 49 9.58 -4.89 6.52
N PRO A 50 10.67 -4.80 5.74
CA PRO A 50 10.62 -4.40 4.33
C PRO A 50 9.64 -5.23 3.49
N ASN A 51 9.61 -6.54 3.71
CA ASN A 51 8.76 -7.44 2.94
C ASN A 51 7.25 -7.22 3.21
N VAL A 52 6.88 -6.70 4.39
CA VAL A 52 5.50 -6.33 4.70
C VAL A 52 5.12 -5.07 3.92
N ARG A 53 5.99 -4.06 3.91
CA ARG A 53 5.80 -2.82 3.13
C ARG A 53 5.76 -3.11 1.62
N LEU A 54 6.56 -4.06 1.14
CA LEU A 54 6.53 -4.54 -0.24
C LEU A 54 5.23 -5.29 -0.58
N ALA A 55 4.72 -6.12 0.33
CA ALA A 55 3.43 -6.77 0.13
C ALA A 55 2.29 -5.74 0.10
N LEU A 56 2.31 -4.76 1.02
CA LEU A 56 1.30 -3.71 1.09
C LEU A 56 1.30 -2.86 -0.19
N SER A 57 2.47 -2.38 -0.62
CA SER A 57 2.61 -1.58 -1.84
C SER A 57 2.12 -2.34 -3.07
N ARG A 58 2.40 -3.65 -3.18
CA ARG A 58 1.83 -4.51 -4.23
C ARG A 58 0.31 -4.61 -4.13
N CYS A 59 -0.23 -4.84 -2.93
CA CYS A 59 -1.68 -4.91 -2.71
C CYS A 59 -2.36 -3.60 -3.13
N ILE A 60 -1.80 -2.45 -2.76
CA ILE A 60 -2.33 -1.15 -3.18
C ILE A 60 -2.22 -1.02 -4.70
N ALA A 61 -1.01 -1.13 -5.26
CA ALA A 61 -0.72 -0.87 -6.67
C ALA A 61 -1.48 -1.78 -7.65
N LEU A 62 -1.59 -3.07 -7.31
CA LEU A 62 -2.10 -4.10 -8.21
C LEU A 62 -3.54 -4.53 -7.91
N THR A 63 -4.09 -4.18 -6.75
CA THR A 63 -5.43 -4.63 -6.33
C THR A 63 -6.34 -3.47 -5.97
N LEU A 64 -5.96 -2.60 -5.05
CA LEU A 64 -6.86 -1.52 -4.60
C LEU A 64 -7.01 -0.41 -5.65
N LEU A 65 -5.91 0.01 -6.29
CA LEU A 65 -5.96 1.05 -7.34
C LEU A 65 -6.72 0.58 -8.60
N PRO A 66 -6.63 -0.70 -9.04
CA PRO A 66 -7.41 -1.17 -10.20
C PRO A 66 -8.88 -1.50 -9.94
N LEU A 67 -9.29 -1.75 -8.69
CA LEU A 67 -10.65 -2.20 -8.36
C LEU A 67 -11.55 -1.07 -7.81
N ASP A 68 -11.21 0.19 -8.07
CA ASP A 68 -11.97 1.41 -7.70
C ASP A 68 -12.16 1.68 -6.20
N TYR A 69 -11.49 0.93 -5.31
CA TYR A 69 -11.53 1.16 -3.85
C TYR A 69 -11.06 2.56 -3.46
N LEU A 70 -10.27 3.21 -4.32
CA LEU A 70 -9.77 4.56 -4.11
C LEU A 70 -10.85 5.60 -3.87
N THR A 71 -11.95 5.57 -4.62
CA THR A 71 -13.00 6.59 -4.47
C THR A 71 -13.67 6.49 -3.10
N SER A 72 -13.86 5.28 -2.59
CA SER A 72 -14.35 5.06 -1.23
C SER A 72 -13.31 5.42 -0.17
N ILE A 73 -12.02 5.10 -0.39
CA ILE A 73 -10.93 5.48 0.53
C ILE A 73 -10.74 7.00 0.57
N GLN A 74 -10.92 7.72 -0.53
CA GLN A 74 -10.83 9.18 -0.58
C GLN A 74 -12.00 9.87 0.12
N LYS A 75 -13.17 9.22 0.19
CA LYS A 75 -14.32 9.71 0.96
C LYS A 75 -14.13 9.54 2.46
N THR A 76 -13.20 8.69 2.88
CA THR A 76 -12.83 8.51 4.29
C THR A 76 -11.68 9.44 4.70
N ASN A 77 -11.60 9.79 5.98
CA ASN A 77 -10.52 10.62 6.56
C ASN A 77 -9.17 9.88 6.68
N TYR A 78 -8.88 8.90 5.83
CA TYR A 78 -7.58 8.23 5.84
C TYR A 78 -6.58 9.02 5.00
N ASP A 79 -5.39 9.25 5.54
CA ASP A 79 -4.29 9.93 4.86
C ASP A 79 -3.62 9.03 3.82
N LEU A 80 -4.41 8.59 2.83
CA LEU A 80 -3.95 7.86 1.67
C LEU A 80 -2.73 8.53 1.00
N PRO A 81 -2.67 9.87 0.82
CA PRO A 81 -1.47 10.51 0.28
C PRO A 81 -0.22 10.26 1.13
N GLU A 82 -0.33 10.32 2.46
CA GLU A 82 0.80 10.11 3.37
C GLU A 82 1.29 8.66 3.35
N VAL A 83 0.36 7.69 3.32
CA VAL A 83 0.66 6.26 3.19
C VAL A 83 1.39 5.98 1.87
N LEU A 84 0.93 6.59 0.77
CA LEU A 84 1.57 6.42 -0.52
C LEU A 84 2.95 7.08 -0.56
N LEU A 85 3.10 8.27 0.02
CA LEU A 85 4.38 8.96 0.12
C LEU A 85 5.38 8.19 0.99
N SER A 86 4.95 7.59 2.11
CA SER A 86 5.82 6.79 2.97
C SER A 86 6.33 5.56 2.24
N LEU A 87 5.46 4.87 1.48
CA LEU A 87 5.84 3.75 0.62
C LEU A 87 6.77 4.19 -0.51
N LEU A 88 6.50 5.30 -1.20
CA LEU A 88 7.37 5.79 -2.27
C LEU A 88 8.78 6.18 -1.77
N ARG A 89 8.89 6.64 -0.51
CA ARG A 89 10.18 6.96 0.11
C ARG A 89 10.95 5.72 0.57
N ASP A 90 10.32 4.55 0.59
CA ASP A 90 10.95 3.32 1.04
C ASP A 90 11.90 2.75 -0.04
N ALA A 91 13.19 2.87 0.24
CA ALA A 91 14.27 2.39 -0.62
C ALA A 91 14.31 0.86 -0.78
N THR A 92 13.55 0.12 0.02
CA THR A 92 13.47 -1.35 -0.07
C THR A 92 12.42 -1.85 -1.06
N LEU A 93 11.57 -0.95 -1.58
CA LEU A 93 10.56 -1.33 -2.57
C LEU A 93 11.17 -1.57 -3.95
N ASP A 94 10.62 -2.57 -4.65
CA ASP A 94 10.96 -2.84 -6.04
C ASP A 94 10.64 -1.61 -6.93
N HIS A 95 11.59 -1.25 -7.80
CA HIS A 95 11.44 -0.14 -8.74
C HIS A 95 10.19 -0.27 -9.64
N SER A 96 9.79 -1.51 -9.95
CA SER A 96 8.56 -1.81 -10.70
C SER A 96 7.30 -1.41 -9.93
N VAL A 97 7.24 -1.70 -8.63
CA VAL A 97 6.10 -1.35 -7.76
C VAL A 97 6.03 0.16 -7.58
N ILE A 98 7.17 0.82 -7.35
CA ILE A 98 7.27 2.28 -7.29
C ILE A 98 6.73 2.92 -8.59
N THR A 99 7.16 2.42 -9.75
CA THR A 99 6.72 2.93 -11.05
C THR A 99 5.20 2.80 -11.23
N ILE A 100 4.61 1.69 -10.78
CA ILE A 100 3.15 1.47 -10.86
C ILE A 100 2.41 2.42 -9.92
N LEU A 101 2.89 2.58 -8.68
CA LEU A 101 2.32 3.53 -7.72
C LEU A 101 2.34 4.95 -8.29
N ILE A 102 3.47 5.44 -8.80
CA ILE A 102 3.59 6.78 -9.38
C ILE A 102 2.63 6.96 -10.57
N ARG A 103 2.61 6.00 -11.52
CA ARG A 103 1.75 6.08 -12.71
C ARG A 103 0.26 6.13 -12.34
N ARG A 104 -0.15 5.35 -11.34
CA ARG A 104 -1.55 5.29 -10.91
C ARG A 104 -1.92 6.48 -10.01
N MET A 105 -0.98 7.02 -9.22
CA MET A 105 -1.20 8.22 -8.42
C MET A 105 -1.44 9.47 -9.27
N SER A 106 -0.73 9.63 -10.40
CA SER A 106 -0.96 10.74 -11.35
C SER A 106 -2.40 10.79 -11.90
N VAL A 107 -3.13 9.68 -11.84
CA VAL A 107 -4.52 9.58 -12.30
C VAL A 107 -5.52 9.91 -11.17
N VAL A 108 -5.08 9.84 -9.92
CA VAL A 108 -5.95 9.79 -8.73
C VAL A 108 -5.87 11.05 -7.88
N CYS A 109 -4.68 11.66 -7.80
CA CYS A 109 -4.50 12.98 -7.22
C CYS A 109 -4.25 13.95 -8.37
N ALA A 110 -5.09 14.97 -8.54
CA ALA A 110 -4.85 16.10 -9.46
C ALA A 110 -3.65 17.00 -9.01
N CYS A 111 -2.73 16.44 -8.21
CA CYS A 111 -1.53 17.09 -7.72
C CYS A 111 -0.32 16.33 -8.29
N PRO A 112 0.61 16.99 -9.00
CA PRO A 112 1.65 16.30 -9.74
C PRO A 112 2.60 15.54 -8.79
N PRO A 113 2.73 14.21 -8.92
CA PRO A 113 3.63 13.41 -8.07
C PRO A 113 5.13 13.67 -8.32
N LEU A 114 5.46 14.51 -9.30
CA LEU A 114 6.82 14.73 -9.80
C LEU A 114 7.62 15.79 -9.02
N VAL A 115 7.01 16.57 -8.12
CA VAL A 115 7.76 17.59 -7.36
C VAL A 115 8.66 16.92 -6.31
N TYR A 116 8.24 15.80 -5.71
CA TYR A 116 8.99 15.13 -4.63
C TYR A 116 10.07 14.15 -5.11
N TYR A 117 9.92 13.53 -6.29
CA TYR A 117 10.90 12.55 -6.78
C TYR A 117 12.13 13.19 -7.45
N LYS A 118 12.00 14.42 -7.97
CA LYS A 118 13.09 15.07 -8.71
C LYS A 118 14.22 15.59 -7.80
N GLU A 119 13.98 15.69 -6.51
CA GLU A 119 14.93 16.27 -5.56
C GLU A 119 15.97 15.26 -5.04
N LYS A 120 15.70 13.94 -5.15
CA LYS A 120 16.60 12.90 -4.62
C LYS A 120 17.47 12.16 -5.65
N SER A 121 17.34 12.46 -6.95
CA SER A 121 18.28 11.94 -7.97
C SER A 121 19.56 12.78 -8.08
N LYS A 122 19.86 13.63 -7.09
CA LYS A 122 20.95 14.62 -7.14
C LYS A 122 21.98 14.51 -6.01
N TYR A 123 21.94 13.43 -5.21
CA TYR A 123 22.93 13.13 -4.18
C TYR A 123 23.33 11.66 -4.22
#